data_AF-A0A650A3M3-F1
#
_entry.id   AF-A0A650A3M3-F1
#
_cell.length_a   1.000
_cell.length_b   1.000
_cell.length_c   1.000
_cell.angle_alpha   90.00
_cell.angle_beta   90.00
_cell.angle_gamma   90.00
#
_symmetry.space_group_name_H-M   'P 1'
#
loop_
_entity.id
_entity.type
_entity.pdbx_description
1 polymer ?
#
loop_
_entity_poly.entity_id
_entity_poly.type
_entity_poly.pdbx_seq_one_letter_code
_entity_poly.pdbx_strand_id
1 'polypeptide(L)'
;MLSDDRARQILVATNDAQRSAQDISDICDGSLSSIYRRLDILSEYDLLEKEIRIDQDGHHHSVYEPDFEAIEVQLDDDVIEVTVDRGGETNTHVEEWQSLDF
;
A
#
# COMPACT_ATOMS: atom_id res chain seq x y z
N MET A 1 7.89 -4.88 0.87
CA MET A 1 6.65 -4.58 0.12
C MET A 1 6.90 -3.70 -1.10
N LEU A 2 7.54 -2.53 -0.95
CA LEU A 2 7.78 -1.59 -2.07
C LEU A 2 8.74 -2.11 -3.16
N SER A 3 9.49 -3.18 -2.92
CA SER A 3 10.28 -3.88 -3.93
C SER A 3 9.42 -4.67 -4.93
N ASP A 4 8.17 -5.01 -4.58
CA ASP A 4 7.23 -5.71 -5.45
C ASP A 4 6.69 -4.76 -6.54
N ASP A 5 6.99 -5.05 -7.81
CA ASP A 5 6.48 -4.32 -8.96
C ASP A 5 4.97 -4.16 -8.94
N ARG A 6 4.24 -5.22 -8.54
CA ARG A 6 2.78 -5.17 -8.52
C ARG A 6 2.26 -4.28 -7.41
N ALA A 7 2.95 -4.18 -6.27
CA ALA A 7 2.57 -3.23 -5.22
C ALA A 7 2.72 -1.78 -5.71
N ARG A 8 3.81 -1.47 -6.43
CA ARG A 8 4.00 -0.15 -7.06
C ARG A 8 2.95 0.14 -8.13
N GLN A 9 2.58 -0.85 -8.95
CA GLN A 9 1.51 -0.71 -9.94
C GLN A 9 0.16 -0.39 -9.29
N ILE A 10 -0.17 -1.05 -8.18
CA ILE A 10 -1.41 -0.78 -7.44
C ILE A 10 -1.42 0.68 -6.95
N LEU A 11 -0.34 1.14 -6.31
CA LEU A 11 -0.24 2.53 -5.84
C LEU A 11 -0.44 3.55 -6.96
N VAL A 12 0.18 3.31 -8.12
CA VAL A 12 0.00 4.18 -9.29
C VAL A 12 -1.43 4.10 -9.83
N ALA A 13 -2.03 2.91 -9.84
CA ALA A 13 -3.38 2.68 -10.32
C ALA A 13 -4.46 3.28 -9.42
N THR A 14 -4.17 3.59 -8.16
CA THR A 14 -5.12 4.22 -7.24
C THR A 14 -4.85 5.71 -7.02
N ASN A 15 -3.77 6.25 -7.57
CA ASN A 15 -3.36 7.64 -7.35
C ASN A 15 -4.25 8.67 -8.05
N ASP A 16 -4.86 8.31 -9.19
CA ASP A 16 -5.73 9.22 -9.95
C ASP A 16 -7.21 9.16 -9.55
N ALA A 17 -7.62 8.06 -8.90
CA ALA A 17 -8.97 7.86 -8.38
C ALA A 17 -9.01 6.71 -7.37
N GLN A 18 -9.96 6.78 -6.41
CA GLN A 18 -10.33 5.61 -5.59
C GLN A 18 -10.78 4.46 -6.51
N ARG A 19 -10.22 3.26 -6.31
CA ARG A 19 -10.55 2.09 -7.15
C ARG A 19 -10.91 0.86 -6.32
N SER A 20 -11.84 0.05 -6.83
CA SER A 20 -12.15 -1.23 -6.22
C SER A 20 -11.06 -2.27 -6.49
N ALA A 21 -11.02 -3.35 -5.71
CA ALA A 21 -10.11 -4.46 -5.98
C ALA A 21 -10.30 -5.06 -7.39
N GLN A 22 -11.51 -5.02 -7.93
CA GLN A 22 -11.81 -5.48 -9.28
C GLN A 22 -11.17 -4.57 -10.34
N ASP A 23 -11.36 -3.25 -10.22
CA ASP A 23 -10.76 -2.28 -11.14
C ASP A 23 -9.24 -2.40 -11.14
N ILE A 24 -8.64 -2.51 -9.95
CA ILE A 24 -7.19 -2.69 -9.78
C ILE A 24 -6.71 -3.99 -10.45
N SER A 25 -7.48 -5.07 -10.33
CA SER A 25 -7.20 -6.35 -10.99
C SER A 25 -7.15 -6.21 -12.51
N ASP A 26 -8.11 -5.48 -13.07
CA ASP A 26 -8.23 -5.28 -14.50
C ASP A 26 -7.10 -4.37 -15.03
N ILE A 27 -6.76 -3.29 -14.31
CA ILE A 27 -5.69 -2.36 -14.68
C ILE A 27 -4.31 -3.00 -14.59
N CYS A 28 -4.07 -3.77 -13.52
CA CYS A 28 -2.75 -4.35 -13.27
C CYS A 28 -2.55 -5.71 -13.96
N ASP A 29 -3.54 -6.24 -14.69
CA ASP A 29 -3.56 -7.59 -15.26
C ASP A 29 -3.17 -8.64 -14.20
N GLY A 30 -3.97 -8.70 -13.13
CA GLY A 30 -3.77 -9.57 -11.98
C GLY A 30 -4.93 -10.49 -11.69
N SER A 31 -4.67 -11.56 -10.93
CA SER A 31 -5.77 -12.26 -10.27
C SER A 31 -6.22 -11.49 -9.03
N LEU A 32 -7.53 -11.49 -8.75
CA LEU A 32 -8.09 -10.89 -7.53
C LEU A 32 -7.36 -11.36 -6.27
N SER A 33 -7.04 -12.65 -6.16
CA SER A 33 -6.29 -13.20 -5.02
C SER A 33 -4.92 -12.55 -4.84
N SER A 34 -4.21 -12.30 -5.94
CA SER A 34 -2.89 -11.65 -5.93
C SER A 34 -2.98 -10.16 -5.61
N ILE A 35 -4.10 -9.51 -5.95
CA ILE A 35 -4.40 -8.11 -5.64
C ILE A 35 -4.77 -7.97 -4.18
N TYR A 36 -5.72 -8.75 -3.65
CA TYR A 36 -6.11 -8.70 -2.25
C TYR A 36 -4.93 -8.88 -1.30
N ARG A 37 -4.04 -9.85 -1.56
CA ARG A 37 -2.83 -10.04 -0.74
C ARG A 37 -1.97 -8.77 -0.66
N ARG A 38 -1.92 -7.97 -1.72
CA ARG A 38 -1.12 -6.75 -1.77
C ARG A 38 -1.85 -5.56 -1.18
N LEU A 39 -3.15 -5.46 -1.41
CA LEU A 39 -4.00 -4.45 -0.76
C LEU A 39 -3.94 -4.60 0.76
N ASP A 40 -4.02 -5.84 1.27
CA ASP A 40 -3.91 -6.09 2.70
C ASP A 40 -2.57 -5.61 3.27
N ILE A 41 -1.45 -5.95 2.63
CA ILE A 41 -0.12 -5.51 3.07
C ILE A 41 0.02 -3.98 2.93
N LEU A 42 -0.39 -3.41 1.80
CA LEU A 42 -0.33 -1.96 1.56
C LEU A 42 -1.13 -1.19 2.63
N SER A 43 -2.32 -1.66 2.98
CA SER A 43 -3.13 -1.06 4.05
C SER A 43 -2.55 -1.30 5.45
N GLU A 44 -1.88 -2.44 5.70
CA GLU A 44 -1.21 -2.72 6.98
C GLU A 44 -0.07 -1.73 7.27
N TYR A 45 0.64 -1.28 6.24
CA TYR A 45 1.68 -0.26 6.34
C TYR A 45 1.14 1.17 6.12
N ASP A 46 -0.18 1.35 6.14
CA ASP A 46 -0.86 2.61 5.89
C ASP A 46 -0.47 3.31 4.57
N LEU A 47 -0.11 2.54 3.55
CA LEU A 47 0.19 3.04 2.21
C LEU A 47 -1.05 3.12 1.34
N LEU A 48 -2.14 2.49 1.77
CA LEU A 48 -3.47 2.60 1.18
C LEU A 48 -4.52 2.75 2.27
N GLU A 49 -5.38 3.76 2.14
CA GLU A 49 -6.63 3.81 2.88
C GLU A 49 -7.68 2.90 2.20
N LYS A 50 -8.51 2.26 3.03
CA LYS A 50 -9.61 1.39 2.58
C LYS A 50 -10.95 1.95 3.03
N GLU A 51 -11.78 2.35 2.08
CA GLU A 51 -13.15 2.80 2.34
C GLU A 51 -14.18 1.74 1.90
N ILE A 52 -15.25 1.53 2.68
CA ILE A 52 -16.38 0.69 2.27
C ILE A 52 -17.44 1.55 1.59
N ARG A 53 -17.73 1.25 0.32
CA ARG A 53 -18.77 1.87 -0.48
C ARG A 53 -19.98 0.95 -0.61
N ILE A 54 -21.15 1.55 -0.78
CA ILE A 54 -22.41 0.85 -1.06
C ILE A 54 -22.87 1.31 -2.45
N ASP A 55 -23.08 0.37 -3.36
CA ASP A 55 -23.61 0.68 -4.69
C ASP A 55 -25.15 0.84 -4.68
N GLN A 56 -25.72 1.13 -5.85
CA GLN A 56 -27.17 1.36 -6.01
C GLN A 56 -28.02 0.12 -5.72
N ASP A 57 -27.43 -1.07 -5.78
CA ASP A 57 -28.07 -2.36 -5.52
C ASP A 57 -27.90 -2.80 -4.05
N GLY A 58 -27.16 -2.02 -3.25
CA GLY A 58 -26.91 -2.28 -1.84
C GLY A 58 -25.74 -3.23 -1.58
N HIS A 59 -24.92 -3.54 -2.59
CA HIS A 59 -23.73 -4.35 -2.39
C HIS A 59 -22.60 -3.52 -1.81
N HIS A 60 -22.02 -4.03 -0.73
CA HIS A 60 -20.84 -3.43 -0.12
C HIS A 60 -19.59 -3.85 -0.91
N HIS A 61 -18.78 -2.90 -1.31
CA HIS A 61 -17.46 -3.15 -1.87
C HIS A 61 -16.42 -2.21 -1.26
N SER A 62 -15.16 -2.61 -1.25
CA SER A 62 -14.07 -1.76 -0.78
C SER A 62 -13.41 -1.03 -1.94
N VAL A 63 -13.09 0.24 -1.73
CA VAL A 63 -12.27 1.07 -2.61
C VAL A 63 -11.01 1.50 -1.88
N TYR A 64 -9.96 1.78 -2.66
CA TYR A 64 -8.62 2.03 -2.16
C TYR A 64 -8.02 3.26 -2.81
N GLU A 65 -7.28 4.05 -2.03
CA GLU A 65 -6.47 5.18 -2.49
C GLU A 65 -5.17 5.30 -1.68
N PRO A 66 -4.09 5.86 -2.24
CA PRO A 66 -2.87 6.14 -1.49
C PRO A 66 -3.12 7.15 -0.36
N ASP A 67 -2.63 6.84 0.83
CA ASP A 67 -2.70 7.70 2.01
C ASP A 67 -1.29 8.13 2.46
N PHE A 68 -0.52 8.68 1.54
CA PHE A 68 0.79 9.26 1.81
C PHE A 68 1.22 10.22 0.70
N GLU A 69 2.09 11.16 1.04
CA GLU A 69 2.78 12.06 0.11
C GLU A 69 4.19 11.56 -0.21
N ALA A 70 4.89 11.01 0.78
CA ALA A 70 6.25 10.51 0.61
C ALA A 70 6.55 9.28 1.47
N ILE A 71 7.47 8.45 0.98
CA ILE A 71 8.10 7.38 1.74
C ILE A 71 9.60 7.61 1.70
N GLU A 72 10.21 7.73 2.87
CA GLU A 72 11.65 7.82 3.04
C GLU A 72 12.19 6.50 3.61
N VAL A 73 13.27 6.00 3.04
CA VAL A 73 13.98 4.81 3.53
C VAL A 73 15.40 5.21 3.85
N GLN A 74 15.77 5.10 5.12
CA GLN A 74 17.10 5.37 5.63
C GLN A 74 17.76 4.08 6.11
N LEU A 75 19.05 3.93 5.83
CA LEU A 75 19.87 2.82 6.29
C LEU A 75 21.04 3.42 7.08
N ASP A 76 21.07 3.13 8.37
CA ASP A 76 22.14 3.54 9.30
C ASP A 76 22.64 2.28 10.03
N ASP A 77 23.90 1.92 9.78
CA ASP A 77 24.50 0.64 10.20
C ASP A 77 23.61 -0.57 9.82
N ASP A 78 23.03 -1.25 10.82
CA ASP A 78 22.17 -2.43 10.69
C ASP A 78 20.67 -2.10 10.87
N VAL A 79 20.31 -0.81 10.87
CA VAL A 79 18.95 -0.32 11.10
C VAL A 79 18.38 0.23 9.81
N ILE A 80 17.19 -0.25 9.45
CA ILE A 80 16.38 0.35 8.38
C ILE A 80 15.23 1.11 9.03
N GLU A 81 15.21 2.41 8.78
CA GLU A 81 14.10 3.28 9.16
C GLU A 81 13.28 3.62 7.92
N VAL A 82 11.97 3.39 8.01
CA VAL A 82 11.00 3.71 6.96
C VAL A 82 10.03 4.75 7.52
N THR A 83 10.00 5.92 6.91
CA THR A 83 9.08 6.99 7.30
C THR A 83 8.04 7.20 6.21
N VAL A 84 6.77 7.26 6.61
CA VAL A 84 5.64 7.57 5.74
C VAL A 84 5.08 8.94 6.16
N ASP A 85 5.14 9.90 5.24
CA ASP A 85 4.65 11.27 5.43
C ASP A 85 3.29 11.44 4.74
N ARG A 86 2.29 11.99 5.44
CA ARG A 86 0.94 12.23 4.93
C ARG A 86 0.54 13.71 4.91
N GLY A 87 1.49 14.65 4.91
CA GLY A 87 1.17 16.07 4.75
C GLY A 87 0.55 16.72 6.00
N GLY A 88 0.92 16.24 7.19
CA GLY A 88 0.45 16.74 8.48
C GLY A 88 0.66 15.79 9.66
N GLU A 89 0.85 14.51 9.35
CA GLU A 89 1.16 13.43 10.27
C GLU A 89 2.26 12.54 9.68
N THR A 90 3.20 12.11 10.53
CA THR A 90 4.36 11.30 10.14
C THR A 90 4.31 9.99 10.93
N ASN A 91 4.30 8.86 10.24
CA ASN A 91 4.41 7.54 10.85
C ASN A 91 5.78 6.94 10.52
N THR A 92 6.50 6.49 11.53
CA THR A 92 7.84 5.90 11.38
C THR A 92 7.80 4.43 11.78
N HIS A 93 8.24 3.57 10.87
CA HIS A 93 8.46 2.16 11.11
C HIS A 93 9.97 1.89 11.14
N VAL A 94 10.47 1.36 12.26
CA VAL A 94 11.88 1.01 12.41
C VAL A 94 12.01 -0.51 12.47
N GLU A 95 12.80 -1.08 11.57
CA GLU A 95 13.16 -2.50 11.58
C GLU A 95 14.65 -2.64 11.94
N GLU A 96 14.94 -3.20 13.12
CA GLU A 96 16.29 -3.63 13.51
C GLU A 96 16.57 -5.00 12.91
N TRP A 97 17.46 -5.04 11.92
CA TRP A 97 17.94 -6.30 11.36
C TRP A 97 19.16 -6.72 12.19
N GLN A 98 18.97 -7.54 13.22
CA GLN A 98 20.11 -8.08 13.97
C GLN A 98 21.00 -8.87 13.01
N SER A 99 22.16 -8.27 12.70
CA SER A 99 23.34 -8.80 12.01
C SER A 99 23.14 -10.16 11.34
N LEU A 100 22.99 -10.14 10.02
CA LEU A 100 23.25 -11.32 9.22
C LEU A 100 24.72 -11.71 9.41
N ASP A 101 24.97 -12.69 10.29
CA ASP A 101 26.22 -13.43 10.32
C ASP A 101 26.36 -14.17 8.96
N PHE A 102 26.93 -13.50 7.97
CA PHE A 102 27.32 -14.06 6.67
C PHE A 102 28.61 -14.86 6.76
#